data_AF-A0A2D9C6M5-F1
#
_entry.id   AF-A0A2D9C6M5-F1
#
_cell.length_a   1.000
_cell.length_b   1.000
_cell.length_c   1.000
_cell.angle_alpha   90.00
_cell.angle_beta   90.00
_cell.angle_gamma   90.00
#
_symmetry.space_group_name_H-M   'P 1'
#
loop_
_entity.id
_entity.type
_entity.pdbx_description
1 polymer ?
#
loop_
_entity_poly.entity_id
_entity_poly.type
_entity_poly.pdbx_seq_one_letter_code
_entity_poly.pdbx_strand_id
1 'polypeptide(L)'
;MKNYYIDNERFEEIILLYQQDPETHQEDLVSLFDLLINNIIDSFKFKVDSDDAKQECFALVLKTVKNFKPKKGTAFNYFTTIIVNNMKLLYTRDKKYRQKIENYIDRRKDDFM
;
A
#
# COMPACT_ATOMS: atom_id res chain seq x y z
N MET A 1 -2.74 13.80 19.44
CA MET A 1 -3.68 12.70 19.13
C MET A 1 -3.55 12.40 17.64
N LYS A 2 -3.14 11.19 17.24
CA LYS A 2 -3.16 10.82 15.81
C LYS A 2 -4.62 10.54 15.43
N ASN A 3 -5.19 11.36 14.56
CA ASN A 3 -6.52 11.11 14.01
C ASN A 3 -6.43 9.91 13.05
N TYR A 4 -6.96 8.77 13.47
CA TYR A 4 -7.07 7.56 12.64
C TYR A 4 -8.20 7.64 11.61
N TYR A 5 -9.00 8.70 11.65
CA TYR A 5 -10.18 8.85 10.82
C TYR A 5 -9.84 9.53 9.49
N ILE A 6 -10.22 8.88 8.39
CA ILE A 6 -10.19 9.46 7.05
C ILE A 6 -11.60 9.95 6.75
N ASP A 7 -11.74 11.25 6.51
CA ASP A 7 -12.94 11.83 5.94
C ASP A 7 -13.03 11.44 4.46
N ASN A 8 -14.06 10.65 4.12
CA ASN A 8 -14.22 10.11 2.78
C ASN A 8 -14.50 11.19 1.72
N GLU A 9 -15.22 12.25 2.08
CA GLU A 9 -15.55 13.34 1.15
C GLU A 9 -14.29 14.15 0.86
N ARG A 10 -13.56 14.54 1.91
CA ARG A 10 -12.29 15.25 1.77
C ARG A 10 -11.25 14.41 1.03
N PHE A 11 -11.21 13.10 1.27
CA PHE A 11 -10.30 12.19 0.59
C PHE A 11 -10.55 12.17 -0.92
N GLU A 12 -11.80 12.02 -1.33
CA GLU A 12 -12.18 12.03 -2.74
C GLU A 12 -11.95 13.40 -3.38
N GLU A 13 -12.27 14.48 -2.68
CA GLU A 13 -12.03 15.86 -3.13
C GLU A 13 -10.55 16.10 -3.47
N ILE A 14 -9.63 15.78 -2.56
CA ILE A 14 -8.19 15.96 -2.79
C ILE A 14 -7.69 15.14 -3.97
N ILE A 15 -8.21 13.92 -4.15
CA ILE A 15 -7.83 13.09 -5.30
C ILE A 15 -8.26 13.76 -6.61
N LEU A 16 -9.48 14.31 -6.66
CA LEU A 16 -9.99 15.00 -7.85
C LEU A 16 -9.26 16.32 -8.11
N LEU A 17 -8.91 17.06 -7.06
CA LEU A 17 -8.10 18.28 -7.15
C LEU A 17 -6.69 17.97 -7.66
N TYR A 18 -6.04 16.95 -7.11
CA TYR A 18 -4.73 16.47 -7.59
C TYR A 18 -4.75 16.01 -9.05
N GLN A 19 -5.85 15.38 -9.51
CA GLN A 19 -5.99 15.01 -10.92
C GLN A 19 -6.03 16.22 -11.86
N GLN A 20 -6.46 17.39 -11.37
CA GLN A 20 -6.55 18.64 -12.15
C GLN A 20 -5.26 19.46 -12.04
N ASP A 21 -4.72 19.59 -10.83
CA ASP A 21 -3.50 20.33 -10.53
C ASP A 21 -2.61 19.53 -9.56
N PRO A 22 -1.75 18.64 -10.09
CA PRO A 22 -0.89 17.81 -9.27
C PRO A 22 0.10 18.61 -8.41
N GLU A 23 0.63 19.72 -8.91
CA GLU A 23 1.69 20.48 -8.23
C GLU A 23 1.17 21.12 -6.94
N THR A 24 -0.03 21.70 -6.98
CA THR A 24 -0.64 22.38 -5.82
C THR A 24 -1.15 21.40 -4.76
N HIS A 25 -1.59 20.20 -5.16
CA HIS A 25 -2.28 19.26 -4.27
C HIS A 25 -1.44 18.03 -3.89
N GLN A 26 -0.17 17.97 -4.29
CA GLN A 26 0.71 16.83 -4.01
C GLN A 26 0.88 16.57 -2.51
N GLU A 27 1.12 17.61 -1.71
CA GLU A 27 1.40 17.46 -0.28
C GLU A 27 0.16 16.92 0.48
N ASP A 28 -1.02 17.47 0.19
CA ASP A 28 -2.30 17.01 0.73
C ASP A 28 -2.57 15.54 0.35
N LEU A 29 -2.33 15.19 -0.91
CA LEU A 29 -2.50 13.82 -1.40
C LEU A 29 -1.58 12.86 -0.64
N VAL A 30 -0.29 13.20 -0.52
CA VAL A 30 0.71 12.38 0.17
C VAL A 30 0.34 12.19 1.64
N SER A 31 -0.06 13.25 2.33
CA SER A 31 -0.49 13.19 3.74
C SER A 31 -1.69 12.25 3.93
N LEU A 32 -2.71 12.35 3.08
CA LEU A 32 -3.89 11.49 3.15
C LEU A 32 -3.57 10.01 2.88
N PHE A 33 -2.73 9.73 1.89
CA PHE A 33 -2.31 8.36 1.61
C PHE A 33 -1.35 7.81 2.67
N ASP A 34 -0.52 8.65 3.28
CA ASP A 34 0.32 8.25 4.41
C ASP A 34 -0.54 7.68 5.53
N LEU A 35 -1.59 8.43 5.91
CA LEU A 35 -2.54 8.00 6.92
C LEU A 35 -3.26 6.70 6.52
N LEU A 36 -3.76 6.61 5.28
CA LEU A 36 -4.47 5.42 4.79
C LEU A 36 -3.57 4.18 4.81
N ILE A 37 -2.36 4.29 4.27
CA ILE A 37 -1.41 3.19 4.16
C ILE A 37 -0.98 2.74 5.56
N ASN A 38 -0.63 3.67 6.46
CA ASN A 38 -0.24 3.32 7.84
C ASN A 38 -1.41 2.59 8.55
N ASN A 39 -2.64 3.09 8.43
CA ASN A 39 -3.82 2.45 9.03
C ASN A 39 -4.03 1.02 8.49
N ILE A 40 -3.81 0.78 7.20
CA ILE A 40 -3.92 -0.54 6.59
C ILE A 40 -2.79 -1.47 7.08
N ILE A 41 -1.54 -0.99 7.10
CA ILE A 41 -0.40 -1.76 7.59
C ILE A 41 -0.64 -2.22 9.04
N ASP A 42 -1.07 -1.29 9.90
CA ASP A 42 -1.35 -1.56 11.31
C ASP A 42 -2.52 -2.54 11.50
N SER A 43 -3.55 -2.44 10.65
CA SER A 43 -4.77 -3.27 10.75
C SER A 43 -4.54 -4.71 10.30
N PHE A 44 -3.84 -4.92 9.18
CA PHE A 44 -3.73 -6.25 8.57
C PHE A 44 -2.56 -7.09 9.10
N LYS A 45 -1.62 -6.50 9.84
CA LYS A 45 -0.50 -7.20 10.53
C LYS A 45 0.25 -8.20 9.65
N PHE A 46 0.43 -7.88 8.36
CA PHE A 46 1.24 -8.70 7.47
C PHE A 46 2.69 -8.73 7.98
N LYS A 47 3.32 -9.90 7.99
CA LYS A 47 4.74 -10.05 8.34
C LYS A 47 5.63 -9.64 7.16
N VAL A 48 5.62 -8.35 6.86
CA VAL A 48 6.40 -7.65 5.84
C VAL A 48 7.18 -6.52 6.51
N ASP A 49 8.25 -6.05 5.88
CA ASP A 49 8.91 -4.82 6.30
C ASP A 49 7.97 -3.62 6.08
N SER A 50 7.78 -2.79 7.10
CA SER A 50 6.79 -1.71 7.07
C SER A 50 7.18 -0.59 6.12
N ASP A 51 8.48 -0.30 6.00
CA ASP A 51 8.98 0.80 5.19
C ASP A 51 8.95 0.40 3.71
N ASP A 52 9.38 -0.82 3.38
CA ASP A 52 9.27 -1.37 2.02
C ASP A 52 7.80 -1.45 1.59
N ALA A 53 6.93 -1.95 2.46
CA ALA A 53 5.50 -2.05 2.19
C ALA A 53 4.86 -0.68 1.92
N LYS A 54 5.22 0.32 2.72
CA LYS A 54 4.76 1.70 2.57
C LYS A 54 5.22 2.31 1.26
N GLN A 55 6.51 2.16 0.91
CA GLN A 55 7.06 2.67 -0.34
C GLN A 55 6.38 2.03 -1.56
N GLU A 56 6.22 0.71 -1.58
CA GLU A 56 5.53 0.02 -2.68
C GLU A 56 4.06 0.45 -2.81
N CYS A 57 3.36 0.64 -1.69
CA CYS A 57 1.98 1.13 -1.71
C CYS A 57 1.88 2.57 -2.23
N PHE A 58 2.79 3.46 -1.83
CA PHE A 58 2.85 4.82 -2.38
C PHE A 58 3.11 4.84 -3.87
N ALA A 59 4.07 4.05 -4.35
CA ALA A 59 4.38 3.94 -5.78
C ALA A 59 3.15 3.45 -6.58
N LEU A 60 2.41 2.46 -6.05
CA LEU A 60 1.18 1.99 -6.66
C LEU A 60 0.08 3.05 -6.69
N VAL A 61 -0.14 3.74 -5.57
CA VAL A 61 -1.13 4.81 -5.46
C VAL A 61 -0.86 5.92 -6.47
N LEU A 62 0.37 6.45 -6.52
CA LEU A 62 0.72 7.53 -7.45
C LEU A 62 0.55 7.11 -8.92
N LYS A 63 0.85 5.84 -9.24
CA LYS A 63 0.61 5.29 -10.58
C LYS A 63 -0.87 5.17 -10.94
N THR A 64 -1.72 4.93 -9.95
CA THR A 64 -3.14 4.60 -10.13
C THR A 64 -4.07 5.79 -9.90
N VAL A 65 -3.61 6.86 -9.22
CA VAL A 65 -4.46 7.99 -8.84
C VAL A 65 -5.16 8.64 -10.03
N LYS A 66 -4.45 8.82 -11.15
CA LYS A 66 -4.99 9.34 -12.41
C LYS A 66 -6.09 8.48 -13.05
N ASN A 67 -6.22 7.22 -12.64
CA ASN A 67 -7.19 6.27 -13.20
C ASN A 67 -8.50 6.24 -12.39
N PHE A 68 -8.51 6.83 -11.19
CA PHE A 68 -9.71 6.89 -10.36
C PHE A 68 -10.81 7.71 -11.04
N LYS A 69 -12.04 7.19 -10.99
CA LYS A 69 -13.23 7.84 -11.54
C LYS A 69 -14.39 7.67 -10.54
N PRO A 70 -14.96 8.76 -9.98
CA PRO A 70 -16.04 8.69 -8.98
C PRO A 70 -17.23 7.83 -9.41
N LYS A 71 -17.54 7.81 -10.72
CA LYS A 71 -18.62 7.00 -11.29
C LYS A 71 -18.45 5.49 -11.11
N LYS A 72 -17.25 5.01 -10.72
CA LYS A 72 -16.92 3.59 -10.55
C LYS A 72 -16.86 3.14 -9.09
N GLY A 73 -17.18 4.02 -8.14
CA GLY A 73 -17.13 3.75 -6.71
C GLY A 73 -16.40 4.86 -5.95
N THR A 74 -16.45 4.79 -4.61
CA THR A 74 -15.80 5.78 -3.74
C THR A 74 -14.28 5.67 -3.80
N ALA A 75 -13.60 6.80 -3.67
CA ALA A 75 -12.15 6.86 -3.59
C ALA A 75 -11.61 5.94 -2.48
N PHE A 76 -12.18 6.03 -1.27
CA PHE A 76 -11.75 5.21 -0.13
C PHE A 76 -11.76 3.72 -0.45
N ASN A 77 -12.85 3.19 -1.02
CA ASN A 77 -12.95 1.78 -1.35
C ASN A 77 -12.00 1.39 -2.48
N TYR A 78 -11.88 2.23 -3.51
CA TYR A 78 -10.96 2.01 -4.62
C TYR A 78 -9.52 1.87 -4.13
N PHE A 79 -9.04 2.86 -3.37
CA PHE A 79 -7.66 2.89 -2.91
C PHE A 79 -7.37 1.85 -1.82
N THR A 80 -8.28 1.65 -0.88
CA THR A 80 -8.13 0.58 0.13
C THR A 80 -8.01 -0.79 -0.54
N THR A 81 -8.82 -1.06 -1.56
CA THR A 81 -8.80 -2.35 -2.28
C THR A 81 -7.46 -2.57 -2.97
N ILE A 82 -6.95 -1.59 -3.71
CA ILE A 82 -5.67 -1.76 -4.41
C ILE A 82 -4.49 -1.88 -3.43
N ILE A 83 -4.49 -1.11 -2.33
CA ILE A 83 -3.43 -1.14 -1.31
C ILE A 83 -3.42 -2.51 -0.62
N VAL A 84 -4.58 -2.98 -0.14
CA VAL A 84 -4.68 -4.30 0.53
C VAL A 84 -4.27 -5.43 -0.43
N ASN A 85 -4.64 -5.35 -1.70
CA ASN A 85 -4.22 -6.36 -2.68
C ASN A 85 -2.71 -6.32 -2.92
N ASN A 86 -2.09 -5.14 -2.97
CA ASN A 86 -0.64 -5.02 -3.07
C ASN A 86 0.07 -5.61 -1.84
N MET A 87 -0.43 -5.32 -0.64
CA MET A 87 0.07 -5.88 0.61
C MET A 87 0.02 -7.42 0.65
N LYS A 88 -1.06 -8.02 0.12
CA LYS A 88 -1.16 -9.48 -0.01
C LYS A 88 -0.11 -10.05 -0.97
N LEU A 89 0.17 -9.37 -2.08
CA LEU A 89 1.20 -9.77 -3.04
C LEU A 89 2.59 -9.71 -2.42
N LEU A 90 2.91 -8.61 -1.74
CA LEU A 90 4.13 -8.41 -0.96
C LEU A 90 4.36 -9.55 0.03
N TYR A 91 3.39 -9.77 0.91
CA TYR A 91 3.45 -10.83 1.90
C TYR A 91 3.67 -12.22 1.28
N THR A 92 2.99 -12.50 0.17
CA THR A 92 3.14 -13.78 -0.55
C THR A 92 4.52 -13.94 -1.17
N ARG A 93 5.06 -12.86 -1.76
CA ARG A 93 6.40 -12.83 -2.35
C ARG A 93 7.47 -13.09 -1.29
N ASP A 94 7.40 -12.40 -0.17
CA ASP A 94 8.38 -12.52 0.92
C ASP A 94 8.32 -13.90 1.58
N LYS A 95 7.11 -14.44 1.77
CA LYS A 95 6.93 -15.81 2.26
C LYS A 95 7.60 -16.83 1.33
N LYS A 96 7.40 -16.72 0.02
CA LYS A 96 8.03 -17.61 -0.97
C LYS A 96 9.55 -17.44 -0.99
N TYR A 97 10.06 -16.22 -0.81
CA TYR A 97 11.49 -15.96 -0.76
C TYR A 97 12.15 -16.60 0.46
N ARG A 98 11.55 -16.45 1.66
CA ARG A 98 12.03 -17.13 2.87
C ARG A 98 12.06 -18.65 2.72
N GLN A 99 11.00 -19.24 2.16
CA GLN A 99 10.94 -20.67 1.90
C GLN A 99 12.03 -21.14 0.93
N LYS A 100 12.39 -20.34 -0.08
CA LYS A 100 13.50 -20.65 -0.98
C LYS A 100 14.85 -20.68 -0.25
N ILE A 101 15.07 -19.75 0.68
CA ILE A 101 16.29 -19.71 1.50
C ILE A 101 16.35 -20.94 2.41
N GLU A 102 15.26 -21.27 3.10
CA GLU A 102 15.16 -22.46 3.96
C GLU A 102 15.48 -23.73 3.18
N ASN A 103 14.81 -23.94 2.03
CA ASN A 103 15.05 -25.10 1.16
C ASN A 103 16.50 -25.20 0.69
N TYR A 104 17.16 -24.07 0.43
CA TYR A 104 18.55 -24.03 0.01
C TYR A 104 19.51 -24.40 1.15
N ILE A 105 19.24 -23.91 2.36
CA ILE A 105 20.01 -24.26 3.56
C ILE A 105 19.88 -25.75 3.85
N ASP A 106 18.66 -26.30 3.79
CA ASP A 106 18.41 -27.71 4.08
C ASP A 106 19.13 -28.63 3.10
N ARG A 107 19.05 -28.35 1.78
CA ARG A 107 19.80 -29.12 0.77
C ARG A 107 21.30 -29.12 1.00
N ARG A 108 21.86 -28.00 1.47
CA ARG A 108 23.30 -27.91 1.74
C ARG A 108 23.71 -28.59 3.04
N LYS A 109 22.81 -28.74 4.02
CA LYS A 109 23.13 -29.54 5.22
C LYS A 109 23.33 -31.01 4.87
N ASP A 110 22.55 -31.53 3.93
CA ASP A 110 22.69 -32.89 3.43
C ASP A 110 24.02 -33.11 2.69
N ASP A 111 24.63 -32.05 2.13
CA ASP A 111 25.95 -32.13 1.48
C ASP A 111 27.13 -32.21 2.49
N PHE A 112 26.91 -31.88 3.77
CA PHE A 112 27.94 -31.84 4.82
C PHE A 112 27.76 -32.87 5.95
N MET A 113 26.70 -33.70 5.91
CA MET A 113 26.53 -34.88 6.78
C MET A 113 26.85 -36.17 6.03
#